data_AF-A0A661ZEL8-F1
#
_entry.id   AF-A0A661ZEL8-F1
#
_cell.length_a   1.000
_cell.length_b   1.000
_cell.length_c   1.000
_cell.angle_alpha   90.00
_cell.angle_beta   90.00
_cell.angle_gamma   90.00
#
_symmetry.space_group_name_H-M   'P 1'
#
loop_
_entity.id
_entity.type
_entity.pdbx_description
1 polymer ?
#
loop_
_entity_poly.entity_id
_entity_poly.type
_entity_poly.pdbx_seq_one_letter_code
_entity_poly.pdbx_strand_id
1 'polypeptide(L)'
;MTLFIIILIIATAGVAFITFHEGLSKNKLIKYGSYIVYFILIELILYAVTDGIKIPLIVLGVGIGVAVVVLLIAGSFMVSANSKIIKYVLSVILIGFVFFAGYMLFESIMTPIRFNKEKQKRYQSTVDELKRVRTAQIAYKNENGKYTKYLDSLKTFIQSDSLTVIRKEGSVPDTIYLQQGNNLKKAERECLRMGIKGFVRDTIRVAITDTLYKDYNFDKFGIVPYTNGYKFEMDTSTVDAGGMKINVFEAKVLNEILLKGLDRQLILNLNDDAIKNDRYPGLKVGSLEENNNNEGNWDKEYDLKK
;
A
#
# COMPACT_ATOMS: atom_id res chain seq x y z
N MET A 1 30.91 -17.37 3.99
CA MET A 1 30.64 -16.48 5.12
C MET A 1 31.71 -16.60 6.21
N THR A 2 31.90 -17.75 6.85
CA THR A 2 32.84 -17.91 7.99
C THR A 2 34.33 -17.81 7.62
N LEU A 3 34.75 -18.36 6.48
CA LEU A 3 36.15 -18.28 6.00
C LEU A 3 36.55 -16.85 5.60
N PHE A 4 35.58 -16.08 5.08
CA PHE A 4 35.78 -14.69 4.67
C PHE A 4 35.95 -13.77 5.89
N ILE A 5 35.20 -14.02 6.97
CA ILE A 5 35.30 -13.30 8.24
C ILE A 5 36.64 -13.56 8.95
N ILE A 6 37.18 -14.79 8.88
CA ILE A 6 38.48 -15.12 9.49
C ILE A 6 39.64 -14.44 8.76
N ILE A 7 39.61 -14.41 7.42
CA ILE A 7 40.61 -13.68 6.61
C ILE A 7 40.50 -12.16 6.88
N LEU A 8 39.29 -11.64 7.13
CA LEU A 8 39.02 -10.25 7.50
C LEU A 8 39.61 -9.84 8.86
N ILE A 9 39.49 -10.70 9.88
CA ILE A 9 40.03 -10.46 11.23
C ILE A 9 41.56 -10.45 11.19
N ILE A 10 42.17 -11.31 10.37
CA ILE A 10 43.63 -11.38 10.21
C ILE A 10 44.15 -10.13 9.47
N ALA A 11 43.43 -9.63 8.46
CA ALA A 11 43.82 -8.43 7.72
C ALA A 11 43.69 -7.14 8.55
N THR A 12 42.61 -7.00 9.33
CA THR A 12 42.40 -5.85 10.23
C THR A 12 43.38 -5.84 11.40
N ALA A 13 43.67 -7.01 11.98
CA ALA A 13 44.73 -7.15 12.97
C ALA A 13 46.13 -6.85 12.40
N GLY A 14 46.39 -7.24 11.13
CA GLY A 14 47.65 -6.95 10.45
C GLY A 14 47.89 -5.45 10.23
N VAL A 15 46.88 -4.70 9.79
CA VAL A 15 46.99 -3.24 9.62
C VAL A 15 47.17 -2.55 10.97
N ALA A 16 46.39 -2.92 11.99
CA ALA A 16 46.54 -2.39 13.35
C ALA A 16 47.93 -2.69 13.95
N PHE A 17 48.46 -3.89 13.73
CA PHE A 17 49.80 -4.31 14.19
C PHE A 17 50.93 -3.51 13.52
N ILE A 18 50.85 -3.28 12.20
CA ILE A 18 51.81 -2.45 11.46
C ILE A 18 51.77 -0.99 11.97
N THR A 19 50.58 -0.47 12.28
CA THR A 19 50.43 0.90 12.78
C THR A 19 50.98 1.08 14.21
N PHE A 20 50.91 0.03 15.03
CA PHE A 20 51.35 0.04 16.44
C PHE A 20 52.87 -0.19 16.58
N HIS A 21 53.47 -1.03 15.74
CA HIS A 21 54.90 -1.39 15.85
C HIS A 21 55.85 -0.32 15.29
N GLU A 22 55.43 0.51 14.32
CA GLU A 22 56.33 1.44 13.64
C GLU A 22 56.52 2.83 14.28
N GLY A 23 55.81 3.19 15.37
CA GLY A 23 56.00 4.51 16.00
C GLY A 23 55.89 5.66 14.98
N LEU A 24 54.77 5.70 14.25
CA LEU A 24 54.62 6.53 13.05
C LEU A 24 54.62 8.04 13.36
N SER A 25 55.33 8.83 12.53
CA SER A 25 55.23 10.30 12.56
C SER A 25 53.78 10.75 12.27
N LYS A 26 53.37 11.92 12.81
CA LYS A 26 52.03 12.50 12.64
C LYS A 26 51.49 12.44 11.20
N ASN A 27 52.34 12.68 10.20
CA ASN A 27 51.95 12.66 8.79
C ASN A 27 51.64 11.26 8.25
N LYS A 28 52.34 10.23 8.73
CA LYS A 28 52.03 8.84 8.36
C LYS A 28 50.77 8.36 9.07
N LEU A 29 50.55 8.73 10.33
CA LEU A 29 49.31 8.42 11.07
C LEU A 29 48.06 8.97 10.36
N ILE A 30 48.11 10.20 9.85
CA ILE A 30 47.02 10.80 9.07
C ILE A 30 46.77 10.01 7.78
N LYS A 31 47.84 9.60 7.08
CA LYS A 31 47.74 8.82 5.84
C LYS A 31 47.14 7.43 6.08
N TYR A 32 47.64 6.68 7.08
CA TYR A 32 47.14 5.34 7.39
C TYR A 32 45.74 5.35 8.04
N GLY A 33 45.43 6.36 8.86
CA GLY A 33 44.09 6.57 9.40
C GLY A 33 43.05 6.81 8.31
N SER A 34 43.42 7.52 7.23
CA SER A 34 42.51 7.72 6.10
C SER A 34 42.17 6.41 5.36
N TYR A 35 43.13 5.49 5.20
CA TYR A 35 42.89 4.18 4.57
C TYR A 35 41.97 3.28 5.40
N ILE A 36 42.10 3.31 6.73
CA ILE A 36 41.21 2.57 7.63
C ILE A 36 39.77 3.07 7.49
N VAL A 37 39.59 4.38 7.33
CA VAL A 37 38.24 4.95 7.14
C VAL A 37 37.67 4.60 5.77
N TYR A 38 38.46 4.66 4.69
CA TYR A 38 38.03 4.18 3.37
C TYR A 38 37.63 2.71 3.38
N PHE A 39 38.36 1.89 4.14
CA PHE A 39 38.09 0.46 4.28
C PHE A 39 36.76 0.20 5.02
N ILE A 40 36.51 0.89 6.15
CA ILE A 40 35.23 0.82 6.87
C ILE A 40 34.06 1.29 5.99
N LEU A 41 34.29 2.31 5.16
CA LEU A 41 33.28 2.82 4.23
C LEU A 41 32.90 1.78 3.18
N ILE A 42 33.91 1.12 2.60
CA ILE A 42 33.74 0.07 1.59
C ILE A 42 33.00 -1.13 2.20
N GLU A 43 33.30 -1.50 3.45
CA GLU A 43 32.59 -2.56 4.16
C GLU A 43 31.12 -2.21 4.42
N LEU A 44 30.82 -0.95 4.77
CA LEU A 44 29.43 -0.48 4.97
C LEU A 44 28.63 -0.49 3.67
N ILE A 45 29.28 -0.17 2.55
CA ILE A 45 28.70 -0.22 1.19
C ILE A 45 28.47 -1.68 0.76
N LEU A 46 29.41 -2.59 1.02
CA LEU A 46 29.28 -4.01 0.70
C LEU A 46 28.16 -4.68 1.53
N TYR A 47 28.08 -4.37 2.84
CA TYR A 47 27.01 -4.85 3.72
C TYR A 47 25.61 -4.37 3.25
N ALA A 48 25.54 -3.14 2.75
CA ALA A 48 24.31 -2.57 2.19
C ALA A 48 23.84 -3.22 0.88
N VAL A 49 24.72 -3.91 0.15
CA VAL A 49 24.38 -4.60 -1.11
C VAL A 49 23.91 -6.03 -0.88
N THR A 50 24.27 -6.66 0.26
CA THR A 50 24.03 -8.08 0.51
C THR A 50 22.72 -8.41 1.23
N ASP A 51 22.20 -7.51 2.08
CA ASP A 51 20.96 -7.75 2.82
C ASP A 51 19.84 -6.85 2.26
N GLY A 52 18.75 -7.46 1.78
CA GLY A 52 17.54 -6.79 1.28
C GLY A 52 16.73 -6.02 2.34
N ILE A 53 17.40 -5.36 3.29
CA ILE A 53 16.82 -4.69 4.46
C ILE A 53 16.85 -3.16 4.26
N LYS A 54 15.64 -2.58 4.25
CA LYS A 54 15.28 -1.17 4.48
C LYS A 54 16.26 -0.13 3.92
N ILE A 55 16.05 0.20 2.65
CA ILE A 55 16.64 1.34 1.90
C ILE A 55 16.90 2.61 2.75
N PRO A 56 16.01 3.04 3.69
CA PRO A 56 16.27 4.24 4.51
C PRO A 56 17.47 4.13 5.46
N LEU A 57 17.72 2.95 6.04
CA LEU A 57 18.87 2.71 6.94
C LEU A 57 20.18 2.68 6.17
N ILE A 58 20.16 2.11 4.97
CA ILE A 58 21.29 2.08 4.04
C ILE A 58 21.67 3.50 3.60
N VAL A 59 20.69 4.30 3.18
CA VAL A 59 20.93 5.69 2.76
C VAL A 59 21.49 6.54 3.90
N LEU A 60 21.01 6.31 5.13
CA LEU A 60 21.55 6.97 6.33
C LEU A 60 22.99 6.54 6.60
N GLY A 61 23.30 5.24 6.54
CA GLY A 61 24.65 4.71 6.74
C GLY A 61 25.65 5.23 5.70
N VAL A 62 25.27 5.21 4.42
CA VAL A 62 26.09 5.75 3.31
C VAL A 62 26.30 7.26 3.48
N GLY A 63 25.24 8.01 3.77
CA GLY A 63 25.35 9.46 3.92
C GLY A 63 26.18 9.89 5.13
N ILE A 64 26.09 9.18 6.26
CA ILE A 64 26.97 9.39 7.42
C ILE A 64 28.42 9.07 7.04
N GLY A 65 28.65 7.95 6.35
CA GLY A 65 29.98 7.59 5.88
C GLY A 65 30.60 8.68 5.00
N VAL A 66 29.87 9.14 3.98
CA VAL A 66 30.34 10.21 3.08
C VAL A 66 30.64 11.49 3.85
N ALA A 67 29.78 11.88 4.80
CA ALA A 67 30.00 13.05 5.63
C ALA A 67 31.29 12.92 6.48
N VAL A 68 31.55 11.75 7.08
CA VAL A 68 32.77 11.49 7.85
C VAL A 68 34.01 11.59 6.97
N VAL A 69 33.98 11.01 5.76
CA VAL A 69 35.11 11.10 4.81
C VAL A 69 35.38 12.54 4.41
N VAL A 70 34.35 13.31 4.09
CA VAL A 70 34.48 14.74 3.76
C VAL A 70 35.09 15.53 4.93
N LEU A 71 34.66 15.26 6.16
CA LEU A 71 35.20 15.90 7.36
C LEU A 71 36.68 15.55 7.60
N LEU A 72 37.09 14.30 7.36
CA LEU A 72 38.49 13.88 7.51
C LEU A 72 39.41 14.47 6.44
N ILE A 73 38.96 14.53 5.18
CA ILE A 73 39.69 15.19 4.09
C ILE A 73 39.84 16.67 4.41
N ALA A 74 38.76 17.32 4.82
CA ALA A 74 38.76 18.73 5.16
C ALA A 74 39.64 19.03 6.40
N GLY A 75 39.62 18.16 7.40
CA GLY A 75 40.50 18.24 8.58
C GLY A 75 41.98 18.11 8.21
N SER A 76 42.31 17.19 7.29
CA SER A 76 43.68 17.01 6.79
C SER A 76 44.17 18.25 6.03
N PHE A 77 43.30 18.86 5.22
CA PHE A 77 43.60 20.09 4.50
C PHE A 77 43.76 21.30 5.44
N MET A 78 42.96 21.39 6.51
CA MET A 78 43.10 22.43 7.55
C MET A 78 44.45 22.39 8.28
N VAL A 79 44.99 21.19 8.54
CA VAL A 79 46.31 21.02 9.16
C VAL A 79 47.42 21.54 8.24
N SER A 80 47.28 21.33 6.92
CA SER A 80 48.24 21.81 5.93
C SER A 80 48.15 23.31 5.62
N ALA A 81 46.99 23.95 5.86
CA ALA A 81 46.82 25.37 5.60
C ALA A 81 47.62 26.24 6.57
N ASN A 82 48.41 27.20 6.06
CA ASN A 82 49.29 28.03 6.89
C ASN A 82 48.62 29.33 7.38
N SER A 83 47.56 29.81 6.70
CA SER A 83 46.86 31.06 7.06
C SER A 83 45.68 30.83 8.00
N LYS A 84 45.60 31.63 9.08
CA LYS A 84 44.48 31.60 10.04
C LYS A 84 43.13 31.91 9.38
N ILE A 85 43.11 32.86 8.44
CA ILE A 85 41.90 33.30 7.74
C ILE A 85 41.31 32.14 6.91
N ILE A 86 42.15 31.38 6.20
CA ILE A 86 41.72 30.23 5.39
C ILE A 86 41.07 29.16 6.28
N LYS A 87 41.61 28.91 7.47
CA LYS A 87 41.03 27.95 8.42
C LYS A 87 39.65 28.39 8.89
N TYR A 88 39.47 29.66 9.25
CA TYR A 88 38.16 30.18 9.67
C TYR A 88 37.12 30.09 8.55
N VAL A 89 37.45 30.52 7.34
CA VAL A 89 36.53 30.46 6.18
C VAL A 89 36.12 29.02 5.89
N LEU A 90 37.08 28.09 5.86
CA LEU A 90 36.81 26.68 5.60
C LEU A 90 35.94 26.04 6.69
N SER A 91 36.17 26.38 7.96
CA SER A 91 35.33 25.90 9.07
C SER A 91 33.88 26.35 8.93
N VAL A 92 33.64 27.62 8.56
CA VAL A 92 32.29 28.14 8.35
C VAL A 92 31.60 27.42 7.19
N ILE A 93 32.30 27.20 6.08
CA ILE A 93 31.76 26.45 4.92
C ILE A 93 31.42 25.00 5.32
N LEU A 94 32.30 24.33 6.07
CA LEU A 94 32.06 22.95 6.52
C LEU A 94 30.86 22.85 7.44
N ILE A 95 30.70 23.79 8.37
CA ILE A 95 29.52 23.84 9.23
C ILE A 95 28.25 23.98 8.39
N GLY A 96 28.25 24.87 7.40
CA GLY A 96 27.14 25.02 6.46
C GLY A 96 26.86 23.73 5.68
N PHE A 97 27.90 23.05 5.21
CA PHE A 97 27.79 21.77 4.51
C PHE A 97 27.22 20.67 5.41
N VAL A 98 27.63 20.59 6.68
CA VAL A 98 27.09 19.62 7.65
C VAL A 98 25.60 19.84 7.87
N PHE A 99 25.15 21.08 8.03
CA PHE A 99 23.71 21.38 8.15
C PHE A 99 22.94 21.02 6.88
N PHE A 100 23.48 21.35 5.70
CA PHE A 100 22.88 20.99 4.42
C PHE A 100 22.77 19.48 4.22
N ALA A 101 23.85 18.73 4.50
CA ALA A 101 23.87 17.28 4.43
C ALA A 101 22.88 16.64 5.42
N GLY A 102 22.80 17.17 6.66
CA GLY A 102 21.82 16.74 7.66
C GLY A 102 20.38 16.94 7.19
N TYR A 103 20.08 18.08 6.55
CA TYR A 103 18.76 18.33 5.96
C TYR A 103 18.43 17.37 4.82
N MET A 104 19.37 17.13 3.91
CA MET A 104 19.21 16.18 2.80
C MET A 104 18.92 14.75 3.30
N LEU A 105 19.62 14.31 4.34
CA LEU A 105 19.39 13.02 4.98
C LEU A 105 17.99 12.92 5.59
N PHE A 106 17.58 13.95 6.32
CA PHE A 106 16.24 14.02 6.91
C PHE A 106 15.16 13.95 5.83
N GLU A 107 15.27 14.76 4.77
CA GLU A 107 14.31 14.78 3.66
C GLU A 107 14.27 13.46 2.89
N SER A 108 15.42 12.80 2.68
CA SER A 108 15.48 11.48 2.05
C SER A 108 14.71 10.41 2.82
N ILE A 109 14.67 10.49 4.15
CA ILE A 109 13.94 9.53 4.99
C ILE A 109 12.48 9.92 5.09
N MET A 110 12.17 11.20 5.28
CA MET A 110 10.79 11.64 5.47
C MET A 110 9.96 11.62 4.20
N THR A 111 10.54 11.81 3.02
CA THR A 111 9.81 11.78 1.74
C THR A 111 9.04 10.48 1.52
N PRO A 112 9.64 9.28 1.57
CA PRO A 112 8.90 8.03 1.42
C PRO A 112 7.92 7.76 2.57
N ILE A 113 8.21 8.23 3.79
CA ILE A 113 7.30 8.08 4.94
C ILE A 113 6.04 8.93 4.75
N ARG A 114 6.18 10.21 4.40
CA ARG A 114 5.06 11.11 4.11
C ARG A 114 4.23 10.59 2.93
N PHE A 115 4.91 10.12 1.87
CA PHE A 115 4.26 9.47 0.73
C PHE A 115 3.40 8.28 1.17
N ASN A 116 3.96 7.33 1.92
CA ASN A 116 3.22 6.13 2.35
C ASN A 116 2.04 6.46 3.25
N LYS A 117 2.18 7.45 4.14
CA LYS A 117 1.09 7.93 5.00
C LYS A 117 -0.08 8.51 4.18
N GLU A 118 0.23 9.40 3.24
CA GLU A 118 -0.80 9.99 2.36
C GLU A 118 -1.39 8.94 1.41
N LYS A 119 -0.57 8.05 0.85
CA LYS A 119 -1.02 6.92 0.03
C LYS A 119 -2.04 6.08 0.79
N GLN A 120 -1.71 5.62 2.00
CA GLN A 120 -2.59 4.78 2.81
C GLN A 120 -3.92 5.47 3.09
N LYS A 121 -3.89 6.77 3.42
CA LYS A 121 -5.10 7.57 3.64
C LYS A 121 -5.99 7.64 2.39
N ARG A 122 -5.39 7.95 1.22
CA ARG A 122 -6.13 8.03 -0.05
C ARG A 122 -6.65 6.68 -0.51
N TYR A 123 -5.84 5.63 -0.35
CA TYR A 123 -6.21 4.26 -0.68
C TYR A 123 -7.39 3.80 0.17
N GLN A 124 -7.36 4.00 1.49
CA GLN A 124 -8.46 3.62 2.37
C GLN A 124 -9.78 4.24 1.90
N SER A 125 -9.83 5.56 1.72
CA SER A 125 -11.06 6.22 1.29
C SER A 125 -11.54 5.75 -0.10
N THR A 126 -10.60 5.46 -1.00
CA THR A 126 -10.93 4.97 -2.35
C THR A 126 -11.43 3.53 -2.33
N VAL A 127 -10.82 2.67 -1.51
CA VAL A 127 -11.28 1.29 -1.28
C VAL A 127 -12.69 1.29 -0.69
N ASP A 128 -12.97 2.15 0.28
CA ASP A 128 -14.30 2.26 0.89
C ASP A 128 -15.35 2.65 -0.15
N GLU A 129 -15.01 3.56 -1.07
CA GLU A 129 -15.89 3.95 -2.17
C GLU A 129 -16.04 2.85 -3.24
N LEU A 130 -14.97 2.14 -3.59
CA LEU A 130 -15.04 0.97 -4.48
C LEU A 130 -15.90 -0.15 -3.88
N LYS A 131 -15.83 -0.37 -2.56
CA LYS A 131 -16.71 -1.31 -1.85
C LYS A 131 -18.17 -0.92 -1.93
N ARG A 132 -18.47 0.39 -1.84
CA ARG A 132 -19.83 0.92 -2.05
C ARG A 132 -20.29 0.64 -3.48
N VAL A 133 -19.50 1.03 -4.49
CA VAL A 133 -19.80 0.75 -5.90
C VAL A 133 -20.06 -0.75 -6.13
N ARG A 134 -19.23 -1.63 -5.57
CA ARG A 134 -19.44 -3.09 -5.62
C ARG A 134 -20.77 -3.52 -5.01
N THR A 135 -21.10 -3.03 -3.81
CA THR A 135 -22.36 -3.33 -3.13
C THR A 135 -23.57 -2.89 -3.98
N ALA A 136 -23.49 -1.70 -4.59
CA ALA A 136 -24.52 -1.23 -5.50
C ALA A 136 -24.64 -2.09 -6.77
N GLN A 137 -23.51 -2.50 -7.35
CA GLN A 137 -23.51 -3.37 -8.53
C GLN A 137 -24.15 -4.73 -8.25
N ILE A 138 -23.85 -5.33 -7.10
CA ILE A 138 -24.45 -6.59 -6.67
C ILE A 138 -25.97 -6.43 -6.51
N ALA A 139 -26.40 -5.36 -5.84
CA ALA A 139 -27.82 -5.04 -5.70
C ALA A 139 -28.50 -4.84 -7.07
N TYR A 140 -27.86 -4.08 -7.97
CA TYR A 140 -28.38 -3.82 -9.31
C TYR A 140 -28.52 -5.12 -10.12
N LYS A 141 -27.53 -6.01 -10.05
CA LYS A 141 -27.60 -7.34 -10.69
C LYS A 141 -28.70 -8.21 -10.10
N ASN A 142 -28.94 -8.16 -8.79
CA ASN A 142 -29.98 -8.98 -8.17
C ASN A 142 -31.38 -8.59 -8.64
N GLU A 143 -31.64 -7.30 -8.88
CA GLU A 143 -32.95 -6.83 -9.37
C GLU A 143 -33.05 -6.86 -10.91
N ASN A 144 -31.96 -6.57 -11.64
CA ASN A 144 -31.99 -6.42 -13.11
C ASN A 144 -31.37 -7.61 -13.88
N GLY A 145 -30.84 -8.62 -13.19
CA GLY A 145 -30.20 -9.81 -13.78
C GLY A 145 -28.79 -9.60 -14.37
N LYS A 146 -28.32 -8.36 -14.51
CA LYS A 146 -27.01 -8.00 -15.06
C LYS A 146 -26.40 -6.79 -14.35
N TYR A 147 -25.08 -6.65 -14.43
CA TYR A 147 -24.37 -5.43 -14.00
C TYR A 147 -24.60 -4.27 -14.99
N THR A 148 -24.27 -3.05 -14.57
CA THR A 148 -24.29 -1.86 -15.43
C THR A 148 -22.90 -1.26 -15.57
N LYS A 149 -22.55 -0.78 -16.77
CA LYS A 149 -21.32 -0.01 -17.00
C LYS A 149 -21.50 1.49 -16.71
N TYR A 150 -22.73 1.96 -16.58
CA TYR A 150 -23.04 3.38 -16.40
C TYR A 150 -23.20 3.73 -14.93
N LEU A 151 -22.31 4.57 -14.42
CA LEU A 151 -22.34 5.04 -13.04
C LEU A 151 -23.61 5.84 -12.73
N ASP A 152 -24.11 6.63 -13.68
CA ASP A 152 -25.32 7.44 -13.48
C ASP A 152 -26.59 6.57 -13.36
N SER A 153 -26.66 5.46 -14.11
CA SER A 153 -27.73 4.46 -13.94
C SER A 153 -27.66 3.80 -12.57
N LEU A 154 -26.45 3.49 -12.10
CA LEU A 154 -26.23 2.92 -10.78
C LEU A 154 -26.64 3.90 -9.68
N LYS A 155 -26.26 5.18 -9.79
CA LYS A 155 -26.66 6.25 -8.88
C LYS A 155 -28.18 6.40 -8.83
N THR A 156 -28.83 6.43 -9.98
CA THR A 156 -30.30 6.52 -10.08
C THR A 156 -30.96 5.34 -9.39
N PHE A 157 -30.52 4.11 -9.67
CA PHE A 157 -31.05 2.90 -9.04
C PHE A 157 -30.95 2.95 -7.51
N ILE A 158 -29.81 3.35 -6.96
CA ILE A 158 -29.63 3.45 -5.50
C ILE A 158 -30.57 4.50 -4.87
N GLN A 159 -30.85 5.59 -5.59
CA GLN A 159 -31.68 6.69 -5.08
C GLN A 159 -33.19 6.46 -5.24
N SER A 160 -33.61 5.77 -6.30
CA SER A 160 -35.04 5.64 -6.64
C SER A 160 -35.63 4.26 -6.35
N ASP A 161 -34.80 3.23 -6.24
CA ASP A 161 -35.27 1.84 -6.16
C ASP A 161 -35.18 1.27 -4.75
N SER A 162 -35.89 0.15 -4.57
CA SER A 162 -36.00 -0.59 -3.33
C SER A 162 -35.54 -2.03 -3.56
N LEU A 163 -34.81 -2.60 -2.62
CA LEU A 163 -34.41 -3.99 -2.64
C LEU A 163 -35.60 -4.89 -2.30
N THR A 164 -35.71 -5.98 -3.06
CA THR A 164 -36.60 -7.09 -2.76
C THR A 164 -35.97 -7.94 -1.66
N VAL A 165 -36.41 -7.75 -0.41
CA VAL A 165 -35.89 -8.49 0.76
C VAL A 165 -36.93 -9.53 1.20
N ILE A 166 -36.49 -10.78 1.34
CA ILE A 166 -37.31 -11.84 1.91
C ILE A 166 -37.29 -11.69 3.43
N ARG A 167 -38.38 -11.17 3.99
CA ARG A 167 -38.60 -11.14 5.43
C ARG A 167 -38.96 -12.53 5.90
N LYS A 168 -38.16 -13.10 6.80
CA LYS A 168 -38.44 -14.36 7.48
C LYS A 168 -38.65 -14.08 8.95
N GLU A 169 -39.85 -14.33 9.43
CA GLU A 169 -40.18 -14.26 10.86
C GLU A 169 -40.64 -15.65 11.32
N GLY A 170 -40.27 -16.02 12.54
CA GLY A 170 -40.61 -17.31 13.14
C GLY A 170 -39.60 -18.43 12.84
N SER A 171 -39.64 -19.46 13.69
CA SER A 171 -38.88 -20.70 13.54
C SER A 171 -39.82 -21.84 13.15
N VAL A 172 -39.31 -22.77 12.33
CA VAL A 172 -40.02 -24.02 12.01
C VAL A 172 -40.17 -24.81 13.33
N PRO A 173 -41.40 -25.22 13.73
CA PRO A 173 -41.58 -26.08 14.89
C PRO A 173 -40.92 -27.45 14.70
N ASP A 174 -40.26 -27.96 15.75
CA ASP A 174 -39.54 -29.24 15.72
C ASP A 174 -40.42 -30.42 15.28
N THR A 175 -41.72 -30.37 15.60
CA THR A 175 -42.71 -31.37 15.19
C THR A 175 -42.84 -31.47 13.67
N ILE A 176 -42.95 -30.34 12.97
CA ILE A 176 -43.05 -30.27 11.51
C ILE A 176 -41.70 -30.61 10.87
N TYR A 177 -40.59 -30.20 11.51
CA TYR A 177 -39.25 -30.53 11.05
C TYR A 177 -38.99 -32.05 11.03
N LEU A 178 -39.36 -32.74 12.11
CA LEU A 178 -39.25 -34.20 12.23
C LEU A 178 -40.20 -34.92 11.27
N GLN A 179 -41.44 -34.45 11.13
CA GLN A 179 -42.44 -35.03 10.20
C GLN A 179 -42.02 -34.95 8.73
N GLN A 180 -41.24 -33.92 8.36
CA GLN A 180 -40.74 -33.75 7.00
C GLN A 180 -39.37 -34.42 6.77
N GLY A 181 -38.96 -35.31 7.67
CA GLY A 181 -37.73 -36.10 7.56
C GLY A 181 -36.47 -35.25 7.71
N ASN A 182 -36.45 -34.32 8.68
CA ASN A 182 -35.34 -33.40 8.95
C ASN A 182 -34.98 -32.51 7.76
N ASN A 183 -35.92 -32.25 6.86
CA ASN A 183 -35.70 -31.40 5.70
C ASN A 183 -36.29 -29.99 5.92
N LEU A 184 -35.42 -29.03 6.21
CA LEU A 184 -35.81 -27.65 6.51
C LEU A 184 -36.63 -27.01 5.38
N LYS A 185 -36.28 -27.22 4.11
CA LYS A 185 -37.01 -26.62 2.96
C LYS A 185 -38.42 -27.19 2.78
N LYS A 186 -38.66 -28.45 3.16
CA LYS A 186 -40.00 -29.04 3.13
C LYS A 186 -40.81 -28.57 4.34
N ALA A 187 -40.18 -28.53 5.51
CA ALA A 187 -40.80 -28.04 6.73
C ALA A 187 -41.19 -26.55 6.66
N GLU A 188 -40.34 -25.68 6.11
CA GLU A 188 -40.67 -24.26 5.86
C GLU A 188 -41.90 -24.10 4.95
N ARG A 189 -42.00 -24.91 3.88
CA ARG A 189 -43.16 -24.89 2.97
C ARG A 189 -44.43 -25.36 3.66
N GLU A 190 -44.31 -26.37 4.51
CA GLU A 190 -45.44 -26.90 5.27
C GLU A 190 -45.92 -25.90 6.34
N CYS A 191 -45.00 -25.18 7.00
CA CYS A 191 -45.36 -24.09 7.91
C CYS A 191 -46.14 -22.96 7.22
N LEU A 192 -45.77 -22.61 5.99
CA LEU A 192 -46.53 -21.63 5.18
C LEU A 192 -47.90 -22.17 4.78
N ARG A 193 -47.98 -23.44 4.38
CA ARG A 193 -49.24 -24.10 3.99
C ARG A 193 -50.22 -24.22 5.15
N MET A 194 -49.71 -24.53 6.35
CA MET A 194 -50.48 -24.70 7.57
C MET A 194 -50.82 -23.36 8.26
N GLY A 195 -50.27 -22.23 7.78
CA GLY A 195 -50.53 -20.92 8.36
C GLY A 195 -50.06 -20.80 9.81
N ILE A 196 -48.89 -21.36 10.15
CA ILE A 196 -48.37 -21.35 11.52
C ILE A 196 -48.22 -19.91 12.01
N LYS A 197 -48.90 -19.59 13.12
CA LYS A 197 -48.89 -18.25 13.71
C LYS A 197 -47.45 -17.84 14.09
N GLY A 198 -46.97 -16.76 13.48
CA GLY A 198 -45.61 -16.24 13.68
C GLY A 198 -44.58 -16.74 12.67
N PHE A 199 -44.91 -17.69 11.78
CA PHE A 199 -44.08 -18.08 10.65
C PHE A 199 -44.51 -17.30 9.40
N VAL A 200 -43.76 -16.26 9.04
CA VAL A 200 -44.07 -15.37 7.91
C VAL A 200 -42.90 -15.34 6.96
N ARG A 201 -43.17 -15.54 5.67
CA ARG A 201 -42.19 -15.42 4.60
C ARG A 201 -42.74 -14.49 3.52
N ASP A 202 -42.62 -13.21 3.78
CA ASP A 202 -43.09 -12.18 2.86
C ASP A 202 -41.93 -11.59 2.08
N THR A 203 -42.23 -11.22 0.84
CA THR A 203 -41.32 -10.40 0.05
C THR A 203 -41.70 -8.95 0.28
N ILE A 204 -40.83 -8.20 0.94
CA ILE A 204 -41.01 -6.76 1.18
C ILE A 204 -40.01 -5.96 0.35
N ARG A 205 -40.40 -4.75 -0.02
CA ARG A 205 -39.51 -3.79 -0.67
C ARG A 205 -38.99 -2.82 0.37
N VAL A 206 -37.67 -2.73 0.49
CA VAL A 206 -36.99 -1.81 1.43
C VAL A 206 -36.11 -0.87 0.63
N ALA A 207 -36.17 0.43 0.92
CA ALA A 207 -35.34 1.41 0.22
C ALA A 207 -33.84 1.06 0.36
N ILE A 208 -33.10 1.16 -0.75
CA ILE A 208 -31.65 0.91 -0.76
C ILE A 208 -30.93 1.92 0.15
N THR A 209 -31.42 3.17 0.16
CA THR A 209 -30.93 4.27 0.99
C THR A 209 -30.97 3.92 2.47
N ASP A 210 -32.06 3.31 2.92
CA ASP A 210 -32.32 3.09 4.35
C ASP A 210 -31.56 1.86 4.89
N THR A 211 -31.08 0.99 3.98
CA THR A 211 -30.41 -0.27 4.32
C THR A 211 -28.91 -0.24 4.06
N LEU A 212 -28.50 0.03 2.82
CA LEU A 212 -27.10 -0.08 2.38
C LEU A 212 -26.34 1.25 2.43
N TYR A 213 -27.06 2.39 2.41
CA TYR A 213 -26.48 3.72 2.25
C TYR A 213 -27.02 4.72 3.28
N LYS A 214 -27.31 4.25 4.49
CA LYS A 214 -27.82 5.11 5.56
C LYS A 214 -26.84 6.26 5.81
N ASP A 215 -27.34 7.49 5.80
CA ASP A 215 -26.59 8.73 6.02
C ASP A 215 -25.44 9.00 5.01
N TYR A 216 -25.44 8.32 3.86
CA TYR A 216 -24.42 8.52 2.83
C TYR A 216 -24.75 9.68 1.89
N ASN A 217 -23.75 10.50 1.56
CA ASN A 217 -23.90 11.58 0.59
C ASN A 217 -23.71 11.05 -0.85
N PHE A 218 -24.82 10.90 -1.57
CA PHE A 218 -24.85 10.42 -2.96
C PHE A 218 -24.17 11.32 -3.99
N ASP A 219 -23.86 12.57 -3.68
CA ASP A 219 -23.09 13.43 -4.58
C ASP A 219 -21.66 12.95 -4.76
N LYS A 220 -21.15 12.19 -3.80
CA LYS A 220 -19.80 11.60 -3.83
C LYS A 220 -19.76 10.20 -4.46
N PHE A 221 -20.93 9.62 -4.75
CA PHE A 221 -21.01 8.24 -5.22
C PHE A 221 -20.24 8.05 -6.53
N GLY A 222 -19.29 7.12 -6.52
CA GLY A 222 -18.46 6.78 -7.67
C GLY A 222 -17.51 7.88 -8.13
N ILE A 223 -17.28 8.89 -7.29
CA ILE A 223 -16.21 9.88 -7.45
C ILE A 223 -15.00 9.41 -6.63
N VAL A 224 -13.82 9.42 -7.25
CA VAL A 224 -12.56 9.05 -6.60
C VAL A 224 -12.21 10.13 -5.55
N PRO A 225 -12.09 9.77 -4.26
CA PRO A 225 -11.74 10.71 -3.20
C PRO A 225 -10.38 11.38 -3.45
N TYR A 226 -10.22 12.61 -2.95
CA TYR A 226 -8.99 13.42 -3.09
C TYR A 226 -8.60 13.76 -4.54
N THR A 227 -9.53 13.61 -5.48
CA THR A 227 -9.36 14.04 -6.87
C THR A 227 -10.28 15.22 -7.19
N ASN A 228 -10.03 15.90 -8.31
CA ASN A 228 -10.88 16.99 -8.80
C ASN A 228 -12.14 16.44 -9.50
N GLY A 229 -12.90 15.58 -8.83
CA GLY A 229 -14.14 15.02 -9.36
C GLY A 229 -13.96 13.90 -10.38
N TYR A 230 -12.82 13.21 -10.38
CA TYR A 230 -12.60 12.07 -11.29
C TYR A 230 -13.57 10.95 -10.93
N LYS A 231 -14.25 10.37 -11.92
CA LYS A 231 -15.15 9.23 -11.72
C LYS A 231 -14.40 7.91 -11.91
N PHE A 232 -14.79 6.85 -11.22
CA PHE A 232 -14.22 5.52 -11.49
C PHE A 232 -14.53 5.09 -12.93
N GLU A 233 -13.55 4.45 -13.57
CA GLU A 233 -13.76 3.77 -14.83
C GLU A 233 -14.45 2.45 -14.56
N MET A 234 -15.54 2.18 -15.26
CA MET A 234 -16.38 1.03 -15.00
C MET A 234 -16.83 0.36 -16.29
N ASP A 235 -16.77 -0.96 -16.32
CA ASP A 235 -17.24 -1.74 -17.45
C ASP A 235 -17.81 -3.09 -17.01
N THR A 236 -18.46 -3.78 -17.93
CA THR A 236 -19.10 -5.08 -17.71
C THR A 236 -18.81 -6.04 -18.85
N SER A 237 -18.65 -7.31 -18.54
CA SER A 237 -18.42 -8.37 -19.52
C SER A 237 -19.21 -9.63 -19.16
N THR A 238 -19.22 -10.60 -20.06
CA THR A 238 -19.73 -11.95 -19.81
C THR A 238 -18.60 -12.93 -20.05
N VAL A 239 -18.26 -13.71 -19.02
CA VAL A 239 -17.18 -14.70 -19.06
C VAL A 239 -17.75 -16.10 -18.93
N ASP A 240 -17.16 -17.06 -19.64
CA ASP A 240 -17.54 -18.47 -19.53
C ASP A 240 -16.75 -19.12 -18.39
N ALA A 241 -17.45 -19.56 -17.33
CA ALA A 241 -16.85 -20.27 -16.21
C ALA A 241 -17.50 -21.65 -16.09
N GLY A 242 -16.77 -22.69 -16.49
CA GLY A 242 -17.25 -24.08 -16.40
C GLY A 242 -18.48 -24.37 -17.27
N GLY A 243 -18.60 -23.73 -18.43
CA GLY A 243 -19.73 -23.89 -19.36
C GLY A 243 -20.97 -23.05 -19.03
N MET A 244 -20.92 -22.23 -17.98
CA MET A 244 -21.96 -21.24 -17.67
C MET A 244 -21.47 -19.82 -17.96
N LYS A 245 -22.32 -19.03 -18.62
CA LYS A 245 -22.09 -17.60 -18.86
C LYS A 245 -22.36 -16.81 -17.60
N ILE A 246 -21.34 -16.15 -17.07
CA ILE A 246 -21.40 -15.32 -15.86
C ILE A 246 -21.19 -13.87 -16.25
N ASN A 247 -22.14 -13.00 -15.90
CA ASN A 247 -21.95 -11.55 -15.99
C ASN A 247 -20.97 -11.10 -14.90
N VAL A 248 -19.96 -10.33 -15.28
CA VAL A 248 -18.93 -9.74 -14.43
C VAL A 248 -18.85 -8.23 -14.64
N PHE A 249 -18.27 -7.51 -13.68
CA PHE A 249 -18.00 -6.08 -13.78
C PHE A 249 -16.60 -5.76 -13.27
N GLU A 250 -16.06 -4.64 -13.73
CA GLU A 250 -14.83 -4.07 -13.19
C GLU A 250 -15.06 -2.59 -12.94
N ALA A 251 -14.62 -2.09 -11.77
CA ALA A 251 -14.51 -0.67 -11.49
C ALA A 251 -13.08 -0.36 -11.02
N LYS A 252 -12.42 0.64 -11.61
CA LYS A 252 -10.98 0.89 -11.43
C LYS A 252 -10.60 2.36 -11.45
N VAL A 253 -9.40 2.62 -10.90
CA VAL A 253 -8.70 3.92 -10.95
C VAL A 253 -7.19 3.70 -10.93
N LEU A 254 -6.46 4.48 -11.73
CA LEU A 254 -4.99 4.44 -11.78
C LEU A 254 -4.35 5.19 -10.61
N ASN A 255 -3.19 4.72 -10.14
CA ASN A 255 -2.43 5.41 -9.10
C ASN A 255 -1.99 6.81 -9.50
N GLU A 256 -1.72 7.04 -10.79
CA GLU A 256 -1.35 8.37 -11.30
C GLU A 256 -2.43 9.43 -11.04
N ILE A 257 -3.69 9.00 -11.03
CA ILE A 257 -4.85 9.84 -10.78
C ILE A 257 -5.07 9.96 -9.27
N LEU A 258 -5.10 8.83 -8.58
CA LEU A 258 -5.37 8.75 -7.14
C LEU A 258 -4.31 9.47 -6.29
N LEU A 259 -3.03 9.30 -6.65
CA LEU A 259 -1.89 9.84 -5.93
C LEU A 259 -1.37 11.14 -6.53
N LYS A 260 -2.15 11.77 -7.43
CA LYS A 260 -1.78 13.04 -8.05
C LYS A 260 -1.43 14.09 -6.98
N GLY A 261 -0.31 14.78 -7.20
CA GLY A 261 0.23 15.78 -6.28
C GLY A 261 1.17 15.23 -5.20
N LEU A 262 1.37 13.90 -5.12
CA LEU A 262 2.46 13.30 -4.35
C LEU A 262 3.73 13.17 -5.21
N ASP A 263 4.81 12.65 -4.61
CA ASP A 263 6.09 12.44 -5.28
C ASP A 263 5.94 11.54 -6.52
N ARG A 264 6.25 12.11 -7.70
CA ARG A 264 6.05 11.43 -8.99
C ARG A 264 6.94 10.21 -9.15
N GLN A 265 8.18 10.25 -8.66
CA GLN A 265 9.11 9.12 -8.79
C GLN A 265 8.62 7.92 -7.98
N LEU A 266 8.09 8.17 -6.77
CA LEU A 266 7.51 7.12 -5.95
C LEU A 266 6.25 6.51 -6.57
N ILE A 267 5.42 7.30 -7.27
CA ILE A 267 4.27 6.79 -8.03
C ILE A 267 4.73 5.90 -9.19
N LEU A 268 5.72 6.33 -9.96
CA LEU A 268 6.27 5.53 -11.07
C LEU A 268 6.87 4.22 -10.56
N ASN A 269 7.69 4.26 -9.51
CA ASN A 269 8.27 3.07 -8.91
C ASN A 269 7.18 2.08 -8.43
N LEU A 270 6.08 2.60 -7.87
CA LEU A 270 4.95 1.79 -7.42
C LEU A 270 4.20 1.14 -8.59
N ASN A 271 4.00 1.87 -9.68
CA ASN A 271 3.35 1.35 -10.88
C ASN A 271 4.23 0.32 -11.59
N ASP A 272 5.53 0.59 -11.69
CA ASP A 272 6.51 -0.33 -12.27
C ASP A 272 6.57 -1.64 -11.47
N ASP A 273 6.52 -1.58 -10.13
CA ASP A 273 6.43 -2.78 -9.28
C ASP A 273 5.14 -3.55 -9.55
N ALA A 274 3.99 -2.86 -9.65
CA ALA A 274 2.72 -3.52 -9.94
C ALA A 274 2.77 -4.24 -11.31
N ILE A 275 3.23 -3.55 -12.36
CA ILE A 275 3.33 -4.09 -13.72
C ILE A 275 4.29 -5.28 -13.79
N LYS A 276 5.46 -5.20 -13.14
CA LYS A 276 6.44 -6.30 -13.09
C LYS A 276 5.92 -7.57 -12.42
N ASN A 277 4.92 -7.42 -11.56
CA ASN A 277 4.27 -8.52 -10.85
C ASN A 277 2.90 -8.88 -11.47
N ASP A 278 2.63 -8.46 -12.71
CA ASP A 278 1.35 -8.68 -13.42
C ASP A 278 0.12 -8.20 -12.65
N ARG A 279 0.28 -7.15 -11.84
CA ARG A 279 -0.78 -6.51 -11.05
C ARG A 279 -1.21 -5.20 -11.69
N TYR A 280 -2.49 -4.86 -11.51
CA TYR A 280 -3.02 -3.58 -11.97
C TYR A 280 -2.36 -2.40 -11.22
N PRO A 281 -1.80 -1.38 -11.93
CA PRO A 281 -1.12 -0.22 -11.33
C PRO A 281 -2.11 0.82 -10.78
N GLY A 282 -2.94 0.38 -9.84
CA GLY A 282 -4.10 1.13 -9.37
C GLY A 282 -4.92 0.35 -8.35
N LEU A 283 -6.10 0.87 -8.05
CA LEU A 283 -7.12 0.15 -7.29
C LEU A 283 -8.24 -0.28 -8.24
N LYS A 284 -8.65 -1.54 -8.14
CA LYS A 284 -9.77 -2.10 -8.87
C LYS A 284 -10.56 -3.10 -8.05
N VAL A 285 -11.83 -3.23 -8.39
CA VAL A 285 -12.75 -4.24 -7.86
C VAL A 285 -13.43 -4.96 -9.01
N GLY A 286 -13.52 -6.30 -8.90
CA GLY A 286 -14.00 -7.15 -9.98
C GLY A 286 -12.96 -7.38 -11.08
N SER A 287 -13.40 -8.01 -12.17
CA SER A 287 -12.60 -8.36 -13.33
C SER A 287 -13.51 -8.49 -14.55
N LEU A 288 -13.02 -8.12 -15.74
CA LEU A 288 -13.72 -8.33 -17.01
C LEU A 288 -13.38 -9.67 -17.67
N GLU A 289 -12.31 -10.32 -17.21
CA GLU A 289 -11.71 -11.49 -17.87
C GLU A 289 -12.05 -12.79 -17.14
N GLU A 290 -12.29 -12.74 -15.83
CA GLU A 290 -12.54 -13.91 -15.00
C GLU A 290 -13.60 -13.65 -13.93
N ASN A 291 -14.20 -14.73 -13.42
CA ASN A 291 -15.09 -14.67 -12.26
C ASN A 291 -14.26 -14.69 -10.97
N ASN A 292 -13.76 -13.52 -10.56
CA ASN A 292 -13.03 -13.35 -9.31
C ASN A 292 -13.93 -13.06 -8.08
N ASN A 293 -15.21 -13.42 -8.13
CA ASN A 293 -16.19 -13.15 -7.08
C ASN A 293 -16.32 -11.66 -6.67
N ASN A 294 -16.02 -10.73 -7.59
CA ASN A 294 -16.03 -9.28 -7.33
C ASN A 294 -15.04 -8.85 -6.24
N GLU A 295 -13.90 -9.54 -6.15
CA GLU A 295 -12.83 -9.21 -5.22
C GLU A 295 -12.06 -7.94 -5.63
N GLY A 296 -11.49 -7.27 -4.63
CA GLY A 296 -10.64 -6.10 -4.83
C GLY A 296 -9.17 -6.48 -4.90
N ASN A 297 -8.35 -5.69 -5.59
CA ASN A 297 -6.90 -5.92 -5.69
C ASN A 297 -6.08 -5.29 -4.54
N TRP A 298 -6.72 -4.91 -3.43
CA TRP A 298 -6.08 -4.23 -2.30
C TRP A 298 -5.74 -5.20 -1.16
N ASP A 299 -4.84 -4.77 -0.28
CA ASP A 299 -4.44 -5.56 0.89
C ASP A 299 -5.60 -5.72 1.90
N LYS A 300 -5.62 -6.85 2.61
CA LYS A 300 -6.64 -7.15 3.63
C LYS A 300 -6.68 -6.12 4.75
N GLU A 301 -5.62 -5.34 4.97
CA GLU A 301 -5.62 -4.26 5.96
C GLU A 301 -6.72 -3.22 5.70
N TYR A 302 -7.09 -2.98 4.44
CA TYR A 302 -8.15 -2.04 4.07
C TYR A 302 -9.55 -2.61 4.34
N ASP A 303 -9.68 -3.91 4.59
CA ASP A 303 -10.95 -4.59 4.93
C ASP A 303 -11.25 -4.59 6.42
N LEU A 304 -10.23 -4.44 7.26
CA LEU A 304 -10.36 -4.54 8.72
C LEU A 304 -10.78 -3.23 9.40
N LYS A 305 -10.54 -2.09 8.76
CA LYS A 305 -10.92 -0.78 9.30
C LYS A 305 -12.39 -0.49 8.99
N LYS A 306 -13.25 -0.68 9.99
CA LYS A 306 -14.61 -0.13 10.05
C LYS A 306 -14.63 1.14 10.89
#